data_AF-A0A267DLV3-F1
#
_entry.id   AF-A0A267DLV3-F1
#
_cell.length_a   1.000
_cell.length_b   1.000
_cell.length_c   1.000
_cell.angle_alpha   90.00
_cell.angle_beta   90.00
_cell.angle_gamma   90.00
#
_symmetry.space_group_name_H-M   'P 1'
#
loop_
_entity.id
_entity.type
_entity.pdbx_description
1 polymer ?
#
loop_
_entity_poly.entity_id
_entity_poly.type
_entity_poly.pdbx_seq_one_letter_code
_entity_poly.pdbx_strand_id
1 'polypeptide(L)'
;ATAVPTLPNGKKRHHRQSNRQPAHVSFYAWFLQPSSASQLVQLAQAFVNSVALTTGLDRNANLTPSSSTLLHITAKYCGKCDAQSYTERSEVAASIGRSFDIRLTGLLLRPGSSLVARAELSPSQLALWDNEPTKSEMPSGKSLPRASRAHVTLATAPGVRPSQAGFDLLDALAILQSSSSASPSSVPGGGHVSWLSGGRVYLTLAKPLTVAAVFDAHS
;
A
#
# COMPACT_ATOMS: atom_id res chain seq x y z
N ALA A 1 -1.80 83.75 1.16
CA ALA A 1 -0.82 82.67 1.34
C ALA A 1 -1.47 81.58 2.18
N THR A 2 -2.07 80.60 1.51
CA THR A 2 -2.89 79.53 2.08
C THR A 2 -2.04 78.27 2.18
N ALA A 3 -1.84 77.75 3.40
CA ALA A 3 -1.03 76.57 3.67
C ALA A 3 -1.80 75.28 3.35
N VAL A 4 -1.15 74.39 2.60
CA VAL A 4 -1.62 73.06 2.20
C VAL A 4 -1.30 72.03 3.29
N PRO A 5 -2.20 71.11 3.67
CA PRO A 5 -1.87 70.03 4.59
C PRO A 5 -1.20 68.85 3.86
N THR A 6 -0.04 68.42 4.37
CA THR A 6 0.71 67.25 3.93
C THR A 6 0.12 65.95 4.48
N LEU A 7 -0.18 65.00 3.59
CA LEU A 7 -0.58 63.62 3.92
C LEU A 7 0.61 62.79 4.44
N PRO A 8 0.42 61.87 5.40
CA PRO A 8 1.48 61.01 5.88
C PRO A 8 1.78 59.83 4.92
N ASN A 9 3.07 59.58 4.76
CA ASN A 9 3.70 58.54 3.94
C ASN A 9 3.10 57.13 4.12
N GLY A 10 2.91 56.45 2.99
CA GLY A 10 2.48 55.06 2.91
C GLY A 10 3.45 54.08 3.59
N LYS A 11 2.94 53.32 4.56
CA LYS A 11 3.62 52.15 5.11
C LYS A 11 3.65 51.05 4.05
N LYS A 12 4.83 50.74 3.53
CA LYS A 12 5.09 49.53 2.74
C LYS A 12 4.69 48.32 3.59
N ARG A 13 3.64 47.60 3.17
CA ARG A 13 3.30 46.28 3.70
C ARG A 13 4.45 45.33 3.35
N HIS A 14 5.31 45.05 4.31
CA HIS A 14 6.24 43.93 4.21
C HIS A 14 5.41 42.66 4.10
N HIS A 15 5.44 42.05 2.91
CA HIS A 15 4.93 40.72 2.68
C HIS A 15 5.79 39.76 3.49
N ARG A 16 5.30 39.37 4.67
CA ARG A 16 5.91 38.31 5.48
C ARG A 16 5.73 37.02 4.70
N GLN A 17 6.70 36.69 3.84
CA GLN A 17 6.86 35.32 3.34
C GLN A 17 6.91 34.43 4.57
N SER A 18 5.83 33.67 4.81
CA SER A 18 5.85 32.66 5.84
C SER A 18 6.85 31.62 5.39
N ASN A 19 8.02 31.63 6.01
CA ASN A 19 9.01 30.57 5.89
C ASN A 19 8.43 29.33 6.59
N ARG A 20 7.43 28.70 5.98
CA ARG A 20 6.97 27.36 6.37
C ARG A 20 7.96 26.41 5.73
N GLN A 21 8.77 25.76 6.58
CA GLN A 21 9.48 24.56 6.19
C GLN A 21 8.47 23.64 5.47
N PRO A 22 8.79 23.11 4.27
CA PRO A 22 7.90 22.21 3.59
C PRO A 22 7.55 21.06 4.54
N ALA A 23 6.26 20.71 4.60
CA ALA A 23 5.81 19.61 5.43
C ALA A 23 6.61 18.35 5.05
N HIS A 24 7.18 17.70 6.07
CA HIS A 24 8.01 16.53 5.86
C HIS A 24 7.15 15.37 5.34
N VAL A 25 7.43 14.91 4.11
CA VAL A 25 6.71 13.79 3.49
C VAL A 25 7.20 12.49 4.12
N SER A 26 6.29 11.75 4.75
CA SER A 26 6.56 10.44 5.36
C SER A 26 6.68 9.34 4.30
N PHE A 27 5.80 9.33 3.30
CA PHE A 27 5.83 8.38 2.18
C PHE A 27 4.94 8.83 1.01
N TYR A 28 5.16 8.25 -0.17
CA TYR A 28 4.27 8.34 -1.33
C TYR A 28 3.51 7.03 -1.53
N ALA A 29 2.24 7.12 -1.88
CA ALA A 29 1.35 5.97 -1.97
C ALA A 29 0.19 6.16 -2.95
N TRP A 30 -0.37 5.04 -3.39
CA TRP A 30 -1.72 5.02 -3.97
C TRP A 30 -2.73 4.76 -2.85
N PHE A 31 -3.55 5.76 -2.51
CA PHE A 31 -4.61 5.66 -1.51
C PHE A 31 -5.90 5.21 -2.18
N LEU A 32 -6.44 4.07 -1.75
CA LEU A 32 -7.68 3.53 -2.31
C LEU A 32 -8.85 4.48 -2.04
N GLN A 33 -9.68 4.67 -3.07
CA GLN A 33 -10.94 5.39 -2.91
C GLN A 33 -11.89 4.62 -1.98
N PRO A 34 -12.83 5.28 -1.27
CA PRO A 34 -13.67 4.64 -0.25
C PRO A 34 -14.48 3.43 -0.75
N SER A 35 -15.04 3.51 -1.96
CA SER A 35 -15.78 2.39 -2.58
C SER A 35 -14.88 1.19 -2.85
N SER A 36 -13.69 1.45 -3.40
CA SER A 36 -12.67 0.44 -3.66
C SER A 36 -12.10 -0.18 -2.38
N ALA A 37 -11.87 0.62 -1.34
CA ALA A 37 -11.46 0.12 -0.03
C ALA A 37 -12.54 -0.81 0.56
N SER A 38 -13.81 -0.42 0.47
CA SER A 38 -14.94 -1.23 0.95
C SER A 38 -15.04 -2.57 0.21
N GLN A 39 -14.89 -2.56 -1.11
CA GLN A 39 -14.87 -3.78 -1.93
C GLN A 39 -13.73 -4.73 -1.50
N LEU A 40 -12.53 -4.18 -1.29
CA LEU A 40 -11.39 -4.97 -0.86
C LEU A 40 -11.59 -5.57 0.54
N VAL A 41 -12.13 -4.81 1.49
CA VAL A 41 -12.44 -5.28 2.85
C VAL A 41 -13.47 -6.41 2.82
N GLN A 42 -14.52 -6.29 2.00
CA GLN A 42 -15.54 -7.34 1.85
C GLN A 42 -14.93 -8.62 1.27
N LEU A 43 -14.08 -8.51 0.24
CA LEU A 43 -13.38 -9.66 -0.33
C LEU A 43 -12.45 -10.32 0.69
N ALA A 44 -11.70 -9.53 1.44
CA ALA A 44 -10.80 -10.02 2.48
C ALA A 44 -11.57 -10.75 3.59
N GLN A 45 -12.71 -10.21 4.04
CA GLN A 45 -13.55 -10.85 5.03
C GLN A 45 -14.11 -12.19 4.52
N ALA A 46 -14.58 -12.23 3.27
CA ALA A 46 -15.06 -13.48 2.66
C ALA A 46 -13.94 -14.53 2.57
N PHE A 47 -12.71 -14.10 2.24
CA PHE A 47 -11.54 -14.97 2.24
C PHE A 47 -11.24 -15.56 3.61
N VAL A 48 -11.19 -14.74 4.66
CA VAL A 48 -10.94 -15.29 6.00
C VAL A 48 -12.06 -16.21 6.43
N ASN A 49 -13.33 -15.83 6.23
CA ASN A 49 -14.45 -16.69 6.60
C ASN A 49 -14.35 -18.07 5.91
N SER A 50 -13.97 -18.10 4.63
CA SER A 50 -13.70 -19.34 3.90
C SER A 50 -12.59 -20.17 4.56
N VAL A 51 -11.46 -19.55 4.94
CA VAL A 51 -10.35 -20.22 5.63
C VAL A 51 -10.77 -20.77 7.00
N ALA A 52 -11.54 -20.00 7.77
CA ALA A 52 -12.02 -20.40 9.08
C ALA A 52 -12.96 -21.61 8.98
N LEU A 53 -13.88 -21.60 8.01
CA LEU A 53 -14.77 -22.72 7.74
C LEU A 53 -14.01 -23.98 7.33
N THR A 54 -12.96 -23.87 6.50
CA THR A 54 -12.17 -25.02 6.06
C THR A 54 -11.29 -25.59 7.18
N THR A 55 -10.77 -24.75 8.09
CA THR A 55 -9.79 -25.18 9.10
C THR A 55 -10.36 -25.39 10.49
N GLY A 56 -11.60 -24.96 10.74
CA GLY A 56 -12.21 -24.95 12.07
C GLY A 56 -11.55 -23.99 13.07
N LEU A 57 -10.62 -23.14 12.61
CA LEU A 57 -9.87 -22.21 13.44
C LEU A 57 -10.18 -20.77 13.05
N ASP A 58 -10.56 -19.95 14.03
CA ASP A 58 -10.61 -18.51 13.84
C ASP A 58 -9.18 -17.95 13.80
N ARG A 59 -8.64 -17.83 12.59
CA ARG A 59 -7.30 -17.29 12.34
C ARG A 59 -7.26 -15.76 12.34
N ASN A 60 -8.41 -15.09 12.56
CA ASN A 60 -8.55 -13.63 12.57
C ASN A 60 -8.65 -13.02 13.96
N ALA A 61 -8.91 -13.81 15.01
CA ALA A 61 -9.14 -13.33 16.38
C ALA A 61 -8.07 -12.35 16.91
N ASN A 62 -6.87 -12.34 16.32
CA ASN A 62 -5.74 -11.51 16.72
C ASN A 62 -5.28 -10.49 15.67
N LEU A 63 -6.02 -10.26 14.57
CA LEU A 63 -5.65 -9.25 13.58
C LEU A 63 -6.38 -7.94 13.85
N THR A 64 -5.61 -6.88 14.10
CA THR A 64 -6.15 -5.52 14.19
C THR A 64 -6.18 -4.89 12.81
N PRO A 65 -7.32 -4.31 12.38
CA PRO A 65 -7.37 -3.52 11.15
C PRO A 65 -6.26 -2.46 11.15
N SER A 66 -5.71 -2.17 9.98
CA SER A 66 -4.72 -1.10 9.84
C SER A 66 -5.25 0.18 10.49
N SER A 67 -4.47 0.79 11.39
CA SER A 67 -4.84 2.03 12.10
C SER A 67 -4.90 3.26 11.19
N SER A 68 -4.45 3.15 9.93
CA SER A 68 -4.66 4.13 8.88
C SER A 68 -6.08 3.99 8.33
N THR A 69 -6.92 5.01 8.51
CA THR A 69 -8.27 5.09 7.93
C THR A 69 -8.26 5.01 6.39
N LEU A 70 -7.10 5.11 5.75
CA LEU A 70 -6.92 4.99 4.30
C LEU A 70 -6.06 3.77 3.96
N LEU A 71 -6.69 2.78 3.33
CA LEU A 71 -5.97 1.66 2.70
C LEU A 71 -5.13 2.20 1.55
N HIS A 72 -3.88 1.75 1.46
CA HIS A 72 -2.96 2.27 0.47
C HIS A 72 -1.89 1.25 0.06
N ILE A 73 -1.20 1.57 -1.03
CA ILE A 73 -0.02 0.86 -1.51
C ILE A 73 1.15 1.84 -1.46
N THR A 74 2.12 1.58 -0.59
CA THR A 74 3.30 2.45 -0.45
C THR A 74 4.24 2.28 -1.63
N ALA A 75 4.37 3.32 -2.44
CA ALA A 75 5.26 3.37 -3.60
C ALA A 75 6.70 3.74 -3.21
N LYS A 76 6.86 4.62 -2.21
CA LYS A 76 8.14 5.05 -1.67
C LYS A 76 7.99 5.42 -0.20
N TYR A 77 8.75 4.78 0.68
CA TYR A 77 8.89 5.25 2.07
C TYR A 77 10.02 6.27 2.15
N CYS A 78 9.75 7.46 2.67
CA CYS A 78 10.73 8.53 2.82
C CYS A 78 11.38 8.50 4.21
N GLY A 79 10.65 8.02 5.23
CA GLY A 79 11.17 7.97 6.60
C GLY A 79 11.64 9.34 7.04
N LYS A 80 12.76 9.43 7.75
CA LYS A 80 13.41 10.72 8.11
C LYS A 80 14.45 11.18 7.06
N CYS A 81 14.55 10.47 5.94
CA CYS A 81 15.57 10.72 4.93
C CYS A 81 15.03 11.68 3.87
N ASP A 82 15.95 12.22 3.07
CA ASP A 82 15.61 13.18 2.03
C ASP A 82 14.71 12.55 0.95
N ALA A 83 13.48 13.04 0.85
CA ALA A 83 12.50 12.68 -0.17
C ALA A 83 12.70 13.47 -1.48
N GLN A 84 13.62 14.43 -1.50
CA GLN A 84 13.77 15.41 -2.58
C GLN A 84 14.04 14.74 -3.93
N SER A 85 14.99 13.81 -3.99
CA SER A 85 15.33 13.13 -5.26
C SER A 85 14.17 12.34 -5.87
N TYR A 86 13.28 11.79 -5.04
CA TYR A 86 12.05 11.13 -5.52
C TYR A 86 10.99 12.15 -5.92
N THR A 87 10.83 13.22 -5.14
CA THR A 87 9.83 14.29 -5.36
C THR A 87 10.09 15.07 -6.65
N GLU A 88 11.37 15.30 -7.00
CA GLU A 88 11.79 16.05 -8.18
C GLU A 88 11.64 15.28 -9.50
N ARG A 89 11.30 13.99 -9.44
CA ARG A 89 11.05 13.20 -10.64
C ARG A 89 9.82 13.72 -11.37
N SER A 90 9.96 13.96 -12.67
CA SER A 90 8.89 14.49 -13.52
C SER A 90 7.66 13.58 -13.50
N GLU A 91 7.84 12.26 -13.45
CA GLU A 91 6.71 11.32 -13.40
C GLU A 91 5.96 11.40 -12.07
N VAL A 92 6.66 11.60 -10.95
CA VAL A 92 6.06 11.73 -9.62
C VAL A 92 5.25 13.01 -9.56
N ALA A 93 5.85 14.16 -9.89
CA ALA A 93 5.17 15.45 -9.92
C ALA A 93 3.93 15.45 -10.82
N ALA A 94 4.01 14.81 -11.99
CA ALA A 94 2.90 14.69 -12.92
C ALA A 94 1.80 13.72 -12.46
N SER A 95 2.04 12.89 -11.44
CA SER A 95 1.13 11.86 -10.95
C SER A 95 0.41 12.21 -9.65
N ILE A 96 0.89 13.21 -8.90
CA ILE A 96 0.24 13.66 -7.67
C ILE A 96 -1.22 14.06 -7.92
N GLY A 97 -2.12 13.57 -7.08
CA GLY A 97 -3.56 13.79 -7.17
C GLY A 97 -4.26 13.03 -8.30
N ARG A 98 -3.54 12.24 -9.11
CA ARG A 98 -4.14 11.47 -10.21
C ARG A 98 -4.70 10.15 -9.72
N SER A 99 -5.81 9.75 -10.32
CA SER A 99 -6.42 8.44 -10.10
C SER A 99 -5.76 7.38 -10.99
N PHE A 100 -5.59 6.19 -10.42
CA PHE A 100 -5.04 5.00 -11.05
C PHE A 100 -5.94 3.81 -10.78
N ASP A 101 -6.08 2.95 -11.78
CA ASP A 101 -6.65 1.62 -11.62
C ASP A 101 -5.55 0.65 -11.21
N ILE A 102 -5.68 0.07 -10.02
CA ILE A 102 -4.74 -0.90 -9.47
C ILE A 102 -5.36 -2.29 -9.56
N ARG A 103 -4.58 -3.26 -10.05
CA ARG A 103 -4.99 -4.66 -10.15
C ARG A 103 -4.56 -5.42 -8.90
N LEU A 104 -5.51 -5.88 -8.11
CA LEU A 104 -5.25 -6.78 -6.99
C LEU A 104 -5.41 -8.22 -7.45
N THR A 105 -4.37 -9.04 -7.26
CA THR A 105 -4.28 -10.38 -7.87
C THR A 105 -4.41 -11.52 -6.87
N GLY A 106 -4.31 -11.23 -5.58
CA GLY A 106 -4.44 -12.24 -4.53
C GLY A 106 -4.47 -11.66 -3.12
N LEU A 107 -4.75 -12.52 -2.16
CA LEU A 107 -4.79 -12.21 -0.74
C LEU A 107 -3.90 -13.21 0.01
N LEU A 108 -3.12 -12.72 0.95
CA LEU A 108 -2.33 -13.54 1.86
C LEU A 108 -2.85 -13.36 3.28
N LEU A 109 -3.21 -14.47 3.91
CA LEU A 109 -3.37 -14.55 5.37
C LEU A 109 -2.13 -15.23 5.95
N ARG A 110 -1.37 -14.47 6.74
CA ARG A 110 -0.23 -14.96 7.54
C ARG A 110 -0.65 -15.00 9.02
N PRO A 111 -0.99 -16.18 9.57
CA PRO A 111 -1.40 -16.28 10.96
C PRO A 111 -0.35 -15.72 11.91
N GLY A 112 -0.80 -14.93 12.89
CA GLY A 112 0.06 -14.26 13.86
C GLY A 112 0.90 -13.10 13.30
N SER A 113 0.66 -12.67 12.05
CA SER A 113 1.42 -11.56 11.46
C SER A 113 0.55 -10.55 10.70
N SER A 114 -0.01 -10.93 9.55
CA SER A 114 -0.61 -9.96 8.63
C SER A 114 -1.68 -10.56 7.72
N LEU A 115 -2.59 -9.69 7.27
CA LEU A 115 -3.50 -9.93 6.15
C LEU A 115 -3.25 -8.84 5.10
N VAL A 116 -2.92 -9.26 3.88
CA VAL A 116 -2.57 -8.34 2.79
C VAL A 116 -3.22 -8.72 1.47
N ALA A 117 -3.42 -7.73 0.61
CA ALA A 117 -3.78 -7.93 -0.79
C ALA A 117 -2.57 -7.61 -1.68
N ARG A 118 -2.23 -8.53 -2.59
CA ARG A 118 -1.15 -8.33 -3.57
C ARG A 118 -1.62 -7.43 -4.70
N ALA A 119 -0.82 -6.43 -5.03
CA ALA A 119 -1.01 -5.59 -6.20
C ALA A 119 -0.07 -5.99 -7.33
N GLU A 120 -0.56 -5.91 -8.57
CA GLU A 120 0.22 -5.97 -9.79
C GLU A 120 0.30 -4.55 -10.37
N LEU A 121 1.52 -4.04 -10.57
CA LEU A 121 1.74 -2.69 -11.07
C LEU A 121 1.91 -2.70 -12.59
N SER A 122 1.18 -1.81 -13.26
CA SER A 122 1.35 -1.50 -14.68
C SER A 122 2.68 -0.75 -14.95
N PRO A 123 3.12 -0.61 -16.21
CA PRO A 123 4.35 0.12 -16.54
C PRO A 123 4.40 1.56 -16.01
N SER A 124 3.29 2.30 -16.08
CA SER A 124 3.22 3.67 -15.54
C SER A 124 3.29 3.70 -14.02
N GLN A 125 2.71 2.72 -13.33
CA GLN A 125 2.82 2.59 -11.87
C GLN A 125 4.22 2.13 -11.44
N LEU A 126 4.86 1.26 -12.23
CA LEU A 126 6.26 0.84 -12.02
C LEU A 126 7.24 2.00 -12.19
N ALA A 127 6.92 3.01 -13.00
CA ALA A 127 7.72 4.23 -13.06
C ALA A 127 7.72 4.93 -11.69
N LEU A 128 6.61 4.94 -10.97
CA LEU A 128 6.50 5.56 -9.64
C LEU A 128 7.04 4.67 -8.51
N TRP A 129 7.31 3.39 -8.77
CA TRP A 129 7.71 2.44 -7.74
C TRP A 129 9.18 2.59 -7.34
N ASP A 130 9.42 2.89 -6.06
CA ASP A 130 10.75 2.97 -5.43
C ASP A 130 10.71 2.37 -4.00
N ASN A 131 10.17 1.14 -3.94
CA ASN A 131 10.02 0.37 -2.72
C ASN A 131 10.41 -1.11 -2.94
N GLU A 132 11.41 -1.32 -3.80
CA GLU A 132 12.00 -2.65 -3.99
C GLU A 132 12.70 -3.11 -2.71
N PRO A 133 12.57 -4.40 -2.35
CA PRO A 133 13.38 -4.98 -1.29
C PRO A 133 14.86 -4.99 -1.70
N THR A 134 15.74 -4.77 -0.74
CA THR A 134 17.18 -4.97 -0.92
C THR A 134 17.50 -6.45 -1.10
N LYS A 135 18.69 -6.76 -1.64
CA LYS A 135 19.14 -8.16 -1.84
C LYS A 135 19.13 -8.98 -0.54
N SER A 136 19.39 -8.35 0.61
CA SER A 136 19.35 -8.99 1.93
C SER A 136 17.94 -9.22 2.48
N GLU A 137 16.96 -8.46 2.00
CA GLU A 137 15.54 -8.60 2.39
C GLU A 137 14.78 -9.59 1.51
N MET A 138 15.37 -10.00 0.39
CA MET A 138 14.79 -10.99 -0.51
C MET A 138 14.86 -12.40 0.08
N PRO A 139 13.80 -13.22 -0.09
CA PRO A 139 13.84 -14.63 0.29
C PRO A 139 15.01 -15.38 -0.37
N SER A 140 15.80 -16.11 0.42
CA SER A 140 17.03 -16.76 -0.02
C SER A 140 16.83 -17.67 -1.24
N GLY A 141 17.63 -17.44 -2.29
CA GLY A 141 17.72 -18.34 -3.44
C GLY A 141 16.57 -18.27 -4.45
N LYS A 142 15.67 -17.28 -4.35
CA LYS A 142 14.58 -17.10 -5.33
C LYS A 142 14.54 -15.69 -5.92
N SER A 143 14.35 -15.63 -7.23
CA SER A 143 14.10 -14.39 -7.94
C SER A 143 12.59 -14.17 -8.05
N LEU A 144 12.11 -13.04 -7.53
CA LEU A 144 10.73 -12.61 -7.72
C LEU A 144 10.71 -11.46 -8.74
N PRO A 145 9.65 -11.34 -9.55
CA PRO A 145 9.48 -10.21 -10.44
C PRO A 145 9.57 -8.86 -9.71
N ARG A 146 9.99 -7.82 -10.43
CA ARG A 146 9.98 -6.43 -9.95
C ARG A 146 8.61 -6.07 -9.36
N ALA A 147 8.61 -5.30 -8.27
CA ALA A 147 7.43 -4.88 -7.51
C ALA A 147 6.59 -6.03 -6.91
N SER A 148 7.16 -7.22 -6.71
CA SER A 148 6.47 -8.32 -6.00
C SER A 148 6.08 -7.97 -4.55
N ARG A 149 6.68 -6.90 -3.99
CA ARG A 149 6.35 -6.34 -2.68
C ARG A 149 5.14 -5.39 -2.70
N ALA A 150 4.59 -5.05 -3.86
CA ALA A 150 3.45 -4.14 -3.96
C ALA A 150 2.19 -4.78 -3.33
N HIS A 151 1.66 -4.13 -2.29
CA HIS A 151 0.55 -4.68 -1.51
C HIS A 151 -0.25 -3.59 -0.79
N VAL A 152 -1.48 -3.96 -0.43
CA VAL A 152 -2.30 -3.25 0.57
C VAL A 152 -2.23 -4.02 1.88
N THR A 153 -1.82 -3.37 2.96
CA THR A 153 -1.96 -3.93 4.31
C THR A 153 -3.39 -3.76 4.82
N LEU A 154 -4.08 -4.87 5.07
CA LEU A 154 -5.46 -4.85 5.57
C LEU A 154 -5.51 -4.93 7.09
N ALA A 155 -4.68 -5.79 7.67
CA ALA A 155 -4.56 -5.96 9.11
C ALA A 155 -3.18 -6.49 9.50
N THR A 156 -2.76 -6.19 10.73
CA THR A 156 -1.56 -6.78 11.35
C THR A 156 -1.90 -7.30 12.74
N ALA A 157 -1.13 -8.27 13.23
CA ALA A 157 -1.21 -8.73 14.61
C ALA A 157 -0.61 -7.68 15.58
N PRO A 158 -1.00 -7.67 16.86
CA PRO A 158 -0.39 -6.83 17.89
C PRO A 158 1.14 -6.93 17.87
N GLY A 159 1.81 -5.78 17.87
CA GLY A 159 3.28 -5.70 17.83
C GLY A 159 3.91 -5.90 16.44
N VAL A 160 3.12 -6.23 15.40
CA VAL A 160 3.62 -6.38 14.03
C VAL A 160 3.51 -5.06 13.28
N ARG A 161 4.64 -4.58 12.77
CA ARG A 161 4.72 -3.35 11.98
C ARG A 161 4.08 -3.56 10.59
N PRO A 162 3.37 -2.57 10.02
CA PRO A 162 2.82 -2.66 8.66
C PRO A 162 3.87 -3.01 7.59
N SER A 163 5.11 -2.51 7.72
CA SER A 163 6.20 -2.82 6.78
C SER A 163 6.54 -4.31 6.70
N GLN A 164 6.27 -5.08 7.77
CA GLN A 164 6.48 -6.53 7.81
C GLN A 164 5.57 -7.26 6.82
N ALA A 165 4.36 -6.72 6.60
CA ALA A 165 3.36 -7.33 5.74
C ALA A 165 3.83 -7.47 4.28
N GLY A 166 4.67 -6.54 3.81
CA GLY A 166 5.31 -6.64 2.49
C GLY A 166 6.34 -7.76 2.40
N PHE A 167 7.07 -8.04 3.47
CA PHE A 167 8.02 -9.16 3.51
C PHE A 167 7.32 -10.50 3.66
N ASP A 168 6.24 -10.56 4.46
CA ASP A 168 5.38 -11.74 4.55
C ASP A 168 4.82 -12.14 3.17
N LEU A 169 4.49 -11.14 2.34
CA LEU A 169 4.06 -11.36 0.96
C LEU A 169 5.18 -11.95 0.10
N LEU A 170 6.40 -11.39 0.15
CA LEU A 170 7.54 -11.90 -0.63
C LEU A 170 7.85 -13.35 -0.26
N ASP A 171 7.84 -13.69 1.03
CA ASP A 171 8.00 -15.07 1.51
C ASP A 171 6.94 -16.00 0.94
N ALA A 172 5.66 -15.58 0.99
CA ALA A 172 4.57 -16.39 0.46
C ALA A 172 4.70 -16.62 -1.05
N LEU A 173 5.06 -15.58 -1.82
CA LEU A 173 5.28 -15.67 -3.26
C LEU A 173 6.45 -16.58 -3.61
N ALA A 174 7.53 -16.51 -2.84
CA ALA A 174 8.67 -17.39 -2.97
C ALA A 174 8.26 -18.85 -2.72
N ILE A 175 7.47 -19.15 -1.69
CA ILE A 175 6.97 -20.51 -1.43
C ILE A 175 6.03 -20.98 -2.56
N LEU A 176 5.13 -20.11 -3.02
CA LEU A 176 4.16 -20.39 -4.08
C LEU A 176 4.80 -20.84 -5.39
N GLN A 177 5.91 -20.21 -5.79
CA GLN A 177 6.66 -20.61 -6.99
C GLN A 177 7.14 -22.07 -6.96
N SER A 178 7.26 -22.67 -5.77
CA SER A 178 7.66 -24.08 -5.59
C SER A 178 6.52 -25.00 -5.16
N SER A 179 5.31 -24.47 -4.96
CA SER A 179 4.17 -25.28 -4.50
C SER A 179 3.29 -25.72 -5.66
N SER A 180 2.87 -26.97 -5.66
CA SER A 180 2.00 -27.54 -6.69
C SER A 180 0.55 -27.70 -6.24
N SER A 181 0.24 -27.49 -4.96
CA SER A 181 -1.10 -27.71 -4.39
C SER A 181 -1.92 -26.42 -4.33
N ALA A 182 -3.03 -26.42 -5.06
CA ALA A 182 -4.04 -25.38 -5.03
C ALA A 182 -5.42 -26.03 -5.06
N SER A 183 -6.35 -25.51 -4.27
CA SER A 183 -7.73 -25.99 -4.21
C SER A 183 -8.67 -24.87 -4.66
N PRO A 184 -9.81 -25.19 -5.31
CA PRO A 184 -10.80 -24.17 -5.66
C PRO A 184 -11.23 -23.35 -4.43
N SER A 185 -11.37 -22.04 -4.61
CA SER A 185 -11.87 -21.13 -3.57
C SER A 185 -13.39 -20.98 -3.64
N SER A 186 -14.05 -20.87 -2.48
CA SER A 186 -15.46 -20.46 -2.38
C SER A 186 -15.64 -18.94 -2.21
N VAL A 187 -14.55 -18.16 -2.27
CA VAL A 187 -14.58 -16.70 -2.15
C VAL A 187 -15.24 -16.06 -3.37
N PRO A 188 -16.04 -14.99 -3.22
CA PRO A 188 -16.64 -14.26 -4.33
C PRO A 188 -15.61 -13.86 -5.39
N GLY A 189 -15.95 -14.04 -6.67
CA GLY A 189 -15.03 -13.86 -7.79
C GLY A 189 -14.16 -15.09 -8.12
N GLY A 190 -14.17 -16.12 -7.25
CA GLY A 190 -13.49 -17.37 -7.46
C GLY A 190 -11.96 -17.26 -7.44
N GLY A 191 -11.30 -18.37 -7.76
CA GLY A 191 -9.85 -18.46 -7.70
C GLY A 191 -9.41 -19.77 -7.08
N HIS A 192 -8.17 -19.79 -6.60
CA HIS A 192 -7.60 -20.96 -5.93
C HIS A 192 -6.88 -20.57 -4.64
N VAL A 193 -7.06 -21.39 -3.62
CA VAL A 193 -6.39 -21.28 -2.33
C VAL A 193 -5.21 -22.25 -2.30
N SER A 194 -4.03 -21.73 -1.97
CA SER A 194 -2.83 -22.50 -1.70
C SER A 194 -2.49 -22.45 -0.22
N TRP A 195 -2.37 -23.62 0.38
CA TRP A 195 -1.98 -23.81 1.77
C TRP A 195 -0.47 -23.96 1.83
N LEU A 196 0.21 -22.96 2.38
CA LEU A 196 1.66 -22.87 2.36
C LEU A 196 2.26 -23.29 3.70
N SER A 197 3.55 -23.62 3.68
CA SER A 197 4.31 -23.93 4.90
C SER A 197 4.20 -22.81 5.94
N GLY A 198 4.28 -23.17 7.23
CA GLY A 198 4.12 -22.20 8.32
C GLY A 198 2.69 -21.70 8.54
N GLY A 199 1.69 -22.39 7.97
CA GLY A 199 0.27 -22.08 8.14
C GLY A 199 -0.23 -20.89 7.32
N ARG A 200 0.58 -20.37 6.39
CA ARG A 200 0.16 -19.27 5.52
C ARG A 200 -0.88 -19.77 4.53
N VAL A 201 -1.83 -18.91 4.19
CA VAL A 201 -2.87 -19.23 3.22
C VAL A 201 -2.89 -18.13 2.18
N TYR A 202 -2.76 -18.51 0.91
CA TYR A 202 -2.77 -17.55 -0.18
C TYR A 202 -3.93 -17.84 -1.12
N LEU A 203 -4.75 -16.84 -1.38
CA LEU A 203 -5.77 -16.85 -2.43
C LEU A 203 -5.21 -16.16 -3.67
N THR A 204 -5.17 -16.89 -4.78
CA THR A 204 -5.01 -16.30 -6.11
C THR A 204 -6.39 -16.08 -6.70
N LEU A 205 -6.70 -14.85 -7.12
CA LEU A 205 -8.00 -14.52 -7.70
C LEU A 205 -8.09 -15.06 -9.14
N ALA A 206 -9.25 -15.60 -9.51
CA ALA A 206 -9.47 -16.05 -10.90
C ALA A 206 -9.44 -14.88 -11.90
N LYS A 207 -9.90 -13.70 -11.46
CA LYS A 207 -9.79 -12.42 -12.16
C LYS A 207 -9.31 -11.36 -11.18
N PRO A 208 -8.36 -10.49 -11.56
CA PRO A 208 -7.92 -9.43 -10.67
C PRO A 208 -9.06 -8.49 -10.28
N LEU A 209 -9.14 -8.14 -9.00
CA LEU A 209 -10.01 -7.08 -8.52
C LEU A 209 -9.36 -5.74 -8.90
N THR A 210 -10.03 -4.96 -9.74
CA THR A 210 -9.54 -3.62 -10.11
C THR A 210 -10.10 -2.60 -9.14
N VAL A 211 -9.22 -1.84 -8.49
CA VAL A 211 -9.57 -0.81 -7.50
C VAL A 211 -9.04 0.55 -7.94
N ALA A 212 -9.83 1.60 -7.72
CA ALA A 212 -9.42 2.97 -7.96
C ALA A 212 -8.63 3.51 -6.76
N ALA A 213 -7.50 4.15 -7.03
CA ALA A 213 -6.66 4.75 -6.01
C ALA A 213 -6.03 6.07 -6.50
N VAL A 214 -5.86 7.04 -5.61
CA VAL A 214 -5.22 8.32 -5.90
C VAL A 214 -3.76 8.26 -5.46
N PHE A 215 -2.83 8.62 -6.35
CA PHE A 215 -1.42 8.73 -5.99
C PHE A 215 -1.13 10.07 -5.33
N ASP A 216 -0.60 10.06 -4.11
CA ASP A 216 -0.27 11.28 -3.37
C ASP A 216 0.84 11.06 -2.32
N ALA A 217 1.26 12.14 -1.69
CA ALA A 217 2.15 12.15 -0.53
C ALA A 217 1.35 12.06 0.78
N HIS A 218 1.84 11.26 1.73
CA HIS A 218 1.45 11.34 3.13
C HIS A 218 2.51 12.13 3.91
N SER A 219 2.10 13.21 4.57
CA SER A 219 2.91 13.95 5.55
C SER A 219 2.63 13.46 6.97
#